data_AF-A0A0M3R8Y0-F1
#
_entry.id   AF-A0A0M3R8Y0-F1
#
_cell.length_a   1.000
_cell.length_b   1.000
_cell.length_c   1.000
_cell.angle_alpha   90.00
_cell.angle_beta   90.00
_cell.angle_gamma   90.00
#
_symmetry.space_group_name_H-M   'P 1'
#
loop_
_entity.id
_entity.type
_entity.pdbx_description
1 polymer ?
#
loop_
_entity_poly.entity_id
_entity_poly.type
_entity_poly.pdbx_seq_one_letter_code
_entity_poly.pdbx_strand_id
1 'polypeptide(L)' 'MLKTIYLLVASICAILSIYSLISDNDMLIPLLQFFLGVTILIMGIESLRSKKKATGIICVVSSLFIFTSLFIKYY' A
#
# COMPACT_ATOMS: atom_id res chain seq x y z
N MET A 1 15.70 -4.89 5.99
CA MET A 1 14.51 -5.49 6.62
C MET A 1 13.20 -4.95 6.05
N LEU A 2 12.97 -3.63 5.98
CA LEU A 2 11.72 -3.06 5.42
C LEU A 2 11.36 -3.51 3.99
N LYS A 3 12.35 -3.66 3.09
CA LYS A 3 12.14 -4.18 1.72
C LYS A 3 11.53 -5.58 1.68
N THR A 4 11.91 -6.45 2.62
CA THR A 4 11.39 -7.81 2.71
C THR A 4 9.95 -7.82 3.21
N ILE A 5 9.65 -6.97 4.19
CA ILE A 5 8.29 -6.78 4.71
C ILE A 5 7.38 -6.22 3.62
N TYR A 6 7.86 -5.26 2.83
CA TYR A 6 7.13 -4.73 1.68
C TYR A 6 6.83 -5.81 0.64
N LEU A 7 7.81 -6.63 0.30
CA LEU A 7 7.63 -7.70 -0.68
C LEU A 7 6.64 -8.76 -0.19
N LEU A 8 6.65 -9.07 1.11
CA LEU A 8 5.67 -9.94 1.75
C LEU A 8 4.26 -9.32 1.73
N VAL A 9 4.11 -8.07 2.13
CA VAL A 9 2.82 -7.36 2.14
C VAL A 9 2.26 -7.21 0.73
N ALA A 10 3.11 -6.89 -0.25
CA ALA A 10 2.73 -6.81 -1.66
C ALA A 10 2.28 -8.17 -2.21
N SER A 11 2.99 -9.26 -1.88
CA SER A 11 2.56 -10.62 -2.27
C SER A 11 1.22 -11.01 -1.64
N ILE A 12 1.02 -10.75 -0.34
CA ILE A 12 -0.26 -11.02 0.34
C ILE A 12 -1.38 -10.23 -0.33
N CYS A 13 -1.12 -8.96 -0.68
CA CYS A 13 -2.11 -8.13 -1.34
C CYS A 13 -2.41 -8.57 -2.78
N ALA A 14 -1.41 -9.04 -3.52
CA ALA A 14 -1.62 -9.61 -4.84
C ALA A 14 -2.51 -10.87 -4.78
N ILE A 15 -2.21 -11.78 -3.85
CA ILE A 15 -3.00 -13.02 -3.66
C ILE A 15 -4.44 -12.68 -3.29
N LEU A 16 -4.62 -11.73 -2.37
CA LEU A 16 -5.93 -11.40 -1.84
C LEU A 16 -6.74 -10.51 -2.80
N SER A 17 -6.08 -9.74 -3.66
CA SER A 17 -6.71 -9.05 -4.80
C SER A 17 -7.20 -10.04 -5.86
N ILE A 18 -6.41 -11.09 -6.16
CA ILE A 18 -6.85 -12.18 -7.04
C ILE A 18 -8.03 -12.92 -6.41
N TYR A 19 -7.99 -13.14 -5.09
CA TYR A 19 -9.06 -13.80 -4.36
C TYR A 19 -10.36 -12.99 -4.36
N SER A 20 -10.32 -11.67 -4.11
CA SER A 20 -11.50 -10.82 -4.24
C SER A 20 -12.06 -10.83 -5.66
N LEU A 21 -11.20 -10.80 -6.69
CA LEU A 21 -11.64 -10.83 -8.08
C LEU A 21 -12.34 -12.14 -8.45
N ILE A 22 -11.89 -13.27 -7.90
CA ILE A 22 -12.52 -14.58 -8.10
C ILE A 22 -13.81 -14.71 -7.27
N SER A 23 -13.83 -14.16 -6.05
CA SER A 23 -14.91 -14.35 -5.09
C SER A 23 -16.03 -13.31 -5.20
N ASP A 24 -15.92 -12.34 -6.11
CA ASP A 24 -16.84 -11.20 -6.31
C ASP A 24 -17.17 -10.44 -5.00
N ASN A 25 -16.28 -10.57 -4.00
CA ASN A 25 -16.49 -10.07 -2.66
C ASN A 25 -15.42 -9.02 -2.35
N ASP A 26 -15.78 -7.76 -2.61
CA ASP A 26 -14.89 -6.60 -2.52
C ASP A 26 -14.70 -6.09 -1.08
N MET A 27 -15.33 -6.72 -0.08
CA MET A 27 -15.27 -6.28 1.32
C MET A 27 -13.85 -6.30 1.91
N LEU A 28 -12.97 -7.19 1.43
CA LEU A 28 -11.60 -7.29 1.94
C LEU A 28 -10.62 -6.33 1.26
N ILE A 29 -10.91 -5.87 0.04
CA ILE A 29 -10.05 -4.95 -0.72
C ILE A 29 -9.74 -3.64 0.02
N PRO A 30 -10.69 -2.91 0.62
CA PRO A 30 -10.39 -1.64 1.30
C PRO A 30 -9.49 -1.83 2.51
N LEU A 31 -9.70 -2.90 3.29
CA LEU A 31 -8.89 -3.22 4.47
C LEU A 31 -7.43 -3.44 4.06
N LEU A 32 -7.23 -4.14 2.94
CA LEU A 32 -5.91 -4.39 2.37
C LEU A 32 -5.25 -3.13 1.84
N GLN A 33 -6.02 -2.34 1.10
CA GLN A 33 -5.54 -1.12 0.47
C GLN A 33 -5.16 -0.07 1.54
N PHE A 34 -5.86 -0.05 2.67
CA PHE A 34 -5.50 0.72 3.86
C PHE A 34 -4.17 0.24 4.47
N PHE A 35 -4.03 -1.07 4.70
CA PHE A 35 -2.79 -1.63 5.28
C PHE A 35 -1.58 -1.40 4.38
N LEU A 36 -1.73 -1.58 3.06
CA LEU A 36 -0.72 -1.25 2.06
C LEU A 36 -0.33 0.22 2.09
N GLY A 37 -1.31 1.12 2.12
CA GLY A 37 -1.10 2.57 2.17
C GLY A 37 -0.24 2.96 3.38
N VAL A 38 -0.58 2.45 4.58
CA VAL A 38 0.19 2.68 5.80
C VAL A 38 1.62 2.14 5.69
N THR A 39 1.79 0.94 5.15
CA THR A 39 3.10 0.30 5.02
C THR A 39 4.01 1.09 4.06
N ILE A 40 3.46 1.56 2.94
CA ILE A 40 4.17 2.41 1.96
C ILE A 40 4.52 3.77 2.56
N LEU A 41 3.65 4.34 3.40
CA LEU A 41 3.87 5.62 4.08
C LEU A 41 5.04 5.52 5.08
N ILE A 42 5.06 4.48 5.92
CA ILE A 42 6.16 4.20 6.85
C ILE A 42 7.48 4.03 6.09
N MET A 43 7.44 3.31 4.97
CA MET A 43 8.62 3.08 4.12
C MET A 43 9.10 4.34 3.38
N GLY A 44 8.18 5.24 3.02
CA GLY A 44 8.48 6.56 2.49
C GLY A 44 9.21 7.44 3.51
N ILE A 45 8.73 7.46 4.75
CA ILE A 45 9.37 8.19 5.87
C ILE A 45 10.77 7.62 6.16
N GLU A 46 10.91 6.30 6.23
CA GLU A 46 12.21 5.62 6.40
C GLU A 46 13.19 5.92 5.26
N SER A 47 12.73 5.91 4.00
CA SER A 47 13.56 6.29 2.85
C SER A 47 14.00 7.76 2.89
N LEU A 48 13.13 8.64 3.41
CA LEU A 48 13.44 10.06 3.60
C LEU A 48 14.55 10.25 4.65
N ARG A 49 14.53 9.44 5.71
CA ARG A 49 15.55 9.42 6.77
C ARG A 49 16.89 8.88 6.28
N SER A 50 16.89 7.91 5.35
CA SER A 50 18.08 7.25 4.82
C SER A 50 18.82 8.00 3.68
N LYS A 51 18.65 9.33 3.58
CA LYS A 51 19.18 10.23 2.51
C LYS A 51 18.72 9.91 1.08
N LYS A 52 17.85 8.92 0.86
CA LYS A 52 17.22 8.63 -0.45
C LYS A 52 15.93 9.43 -0.61
N LYS A 53 16.09 10.75 -0.67
CA LYS A 53 14.99 11.72 -0.66
C LYS A 53 13.99 11.50 -1.81
N ALA A 54 14.48 11.25 -3.03
CA ALA A 54 13.61 11.02 -4.19
C ALA A 54 12.71 9.80 -4.03
N THR A 55 13.25 8.68 -3.55
CA THR A 55 12.51 7.43 -3.38
C THR A 55 11.51 7.50 -2.22
N GLY A 56 11.86 8.25 -1.15
CA GLY A 56 10.95 8.52 -0.04
C GLY A 56 9.75 9.39 -0.45
N ILE A 57 9.98 10.46 -1.23
CA ILE A 57 8.91 11.34 -1.74
C ILE A 57 7.95 10.54 -2.63
N ILE A 58 8.47 9.74 -3.56
CA ILE A 58 7.64 8.91 -4.45
C ILE A 58 6.79 7.93 -3.62
N CYS A 59 7.35 7.29 -2.59
CA CYS A 59 6.56 6.42 -1.69
C CYS A 59 5.47 7.19 -0.94
N VAL A 60 5.77 8.36 -0.38
CA VAL A 60 4.77 9.16 0.34
C VAL A 60 3.64 9.59 -0.60
N VAL A 61 3.96 10.07 -1.80
CA VAL A 61 2.96 10.43 -2.83
C VAL A 61 2.11 9.23 -3.24
N SER A 62 2.73 8.06 -3.46
CA SER A 62 1.99 6.83 -3.76
C SER A 62 1.05 6.42 -2.61
N SER A 63 1.46 6.57 -1.34
CA SER A 63 0.58 6.26 -0.20
C SER A 63 -0.62 7.19 -0.14
N LEU A 64 -0.42 8.49 -0.38
CA LEU A 64 -1.48 9.48 -0.45
C LEU A 64 -2.46 9.14 -1.58
N PHE A 65 -1.97 8.76 -2.75
CA PHE A 65 -2.82 8.35 -3.87
C PHE A 65 -3.67 7.12 -3.53
N ILE A 66 -3.11 6.12 -2.85
CA ILE A 66 -3.83 4.93 -2.40
C ILE A 66 -4.94 5.30 -1.42
N PHE A 67 -4.66 6.20 -0.47
CA PHE A 67 -5.66 6.71 0.47
C PHE A 67 -6.79 7.49 -0.24
N THR A 68 -6.45 8.36 -1.19
CA THR A 68 -7.44 9.12 -1.97
C THR A 68 -8.32 8.21 -2.81
N SER A 69 -7.74 7.17 -3.42
CA SER A 69 -8.49 6.20 -4.22
C SER A 69 -9.45 5.36 -3.37
N LEU A 70 -9.04 5.03 -2.14
CA LEU A 70 -9.91 4.38 -1.15
C LEU A 70 -11.08 5.30 -0.75
N PHE A 71 -10.79 6.58 -0.52
CA PHE A 71 -11.81 7.58 -0.18
C PHE A 71 -12.83 7.79 -1.31
N ILE A 72 -12.39 7.84 -2.57
CA ILE A 72 -13.28 8.00 -3.74
C ILE A 72 -14.22 6.81 -3.96
N LYS A 73 -13.79 5.60 -3.62
CA LYS A 73 -14.54 4.38 -3.95
C LYS A 73 -15.55 3.99 -2.87
N TYR A 74 -15.37 4.48 -1.65
CA TYR A 74 -16.20 4.16 -0.48
C TYR A 74 -17.01 5.36 0.07
N TYR A 75 -16.94 6.52 -0.58
CA TYR A 75 -17.72 7.73 -0.26
C TYR A 75 -18.46 8.20 -1.51
#